data_AF-V9KL02-F1
#
_entry.id   AF-V9KL02-F1
#
_cell.length_a   1.000
_cell.length_b   1.000
_cell.length_c   1.000
_cell.angle_alpha   90.00
_cell.angle_beta   90.00
_cell.angle_gamma   90.00
#
_symmetry.space_group_name_H-M   'P 1'
#
loop_
_entity.id
_entity.type
_entity.pdbx_description
1 polymer ?
#
loop_
_entity_poly.entity_id
_entity_poly.type
_entity_poly.pdbx_seq_one_letter_code
_entity_poly.pdbx_strand_id
1 'polypeptide(L)'
;MADVAKKAQELLKEPDDNLIVLSGCGTSGRLAFLLASSFNNLLKGQSKKASYCYTIAGGDKALMTSQELPEDNPELGIEMLEKISQGKKKVLFIGISCGLSAPFVAGQLDLCINKLDKFTPVLVGFNPVNMARSDNIEGWHSTFQQVAERIQKLHDLHKGYIINPAIGPEAIAGSSRMKGGSTTKILLETILLTAHKAVSDNSSITDRCLLDMLKSYEQVHKNIYSHSTKIATLVKHAGASLQKNSHIYYIGWKSLGIIGIIDASECVPTFGADSSHVRGFVNNGFEEMANNNGDLSSLGPEFAISHEYFLKTVLPTIQENDTVVFIFTLDDDLKEIEKIAWQVKASTTNLYAMWHSTTEHQVPQQLEEIFSVAINVTWPKLLSEDQGSYIQRFQYELSTKWVLNAISTGAHVLKGKVYYNHMIDLRVSNSKLFGRALSLLQKFTGQSKSKCFEALLQSIYETDELNEEIKNVEISKHIQWAATMNKVVPTAVVTLIRNCSVSEAKTRLASCPIVRDAINACMTGSGLKRTAEQRETDEKEPGE
;
A
#
# COMPACT_ATOMS: atom_id res chain seq x y z
N MET A 1 -4.66 14.23 17.46
CA MET A 1 -5.84 13.46 16.99
C MET A 1 -7.15 14.13 17.39
N ALA A 2 -7.38 14.39 18.69
CA ALA A 2 -8.61 15.02 19.18
C ALA A 2 -8.96 16.34 18.47
N ASP A 3 -7.98 17.22 18.24
CA ASP A 3 -8.25 18.50 17.58
C ASP A 3 -8.69 18.34 16.12
N VAL A 4 -8.09 17.39 15.39
CA VAL A 4 -8.53 17.07 14.02
C VAL A 4 -9.94 16.48 14.02
N ALA A 5 -10.27 15.64 15.01
CA ALA A 5 -11.62 15.11 15.16
C ALA A 5 -12.64 16.22 15.46
N LYS A 6 -12.29 17.22 16.29
CA LYS A 6 -13.11 18.41 16.53
C LYS A 6 -13.29 19.24 15.26
N LYS A 7 -12.24 19.43 14.45
CA LYS A 7 -12.35 20.09 13.15
C LYS A 7 -13.25 19.33 12.18
N ALA A 8 -13.13 18.01 12.11
CA ALA A 8 -14.06 17.19 11.33
C ALA A 8 -15.50 17.34 11.85
N GLN A 9 -15.71 17.33 13.17
CA GLN A 9 -17.03 17.53 13.79
C GLN A 9 -17.64 18.89 13.42
N GLU A 10 -16.85 19.97 13.45
CA GLU A 10 -17.28 21.31 13.03
C GLU A 10 -17.78 21.30 11.58
N LEU A 11 -17.00 20.74 10.65
CA LEU A 11 -17.35 20.74 9.23
C LEU A 11 -18.57 19.86 8.92
N LEU A 12 -18.71 18.72 9.60
CA LEU A 12 -19.82 17.78 9.41
C LEU A 12 -21.19 18.35 9.83
N LYS A 13 -21.23 19.44 10.61
CA LYS A 13 -22.49 20.13 10.97
C LYS A 13 -23.09 20.93 9.80
N GLU A 14 -22.27 21.34 8.83
CA GLU A 14 -22.67 22.16 7.67
C GLU A 14 -22.18 21.52 6.35
N PRO A 15 -22.74 20.36 5.95
CA PRO A 15 -22.20 19.54 4.86
C PRO A 15 -22.33 20.17 3.45
N ASP A 16 -23.25 21.11 3.27
CA ASP A 16 -23.45 21.78 1.98
C ASP A 16 -22.28 22.73 1.65
N ASP A 17 -21.80 23.47 2.65
CA ASP A 17 -20.75 24.46 2.49
C ASP A 17 -19.34 23.89 2.70
N ASN A 18 -19.23 22.76 3.41
CA ASN A 18 -17.95 22.23 3.86
C ASN A 18 -17.57 20.91 3.17
N LEU A 19 -16.30 20.53 3.28
CA LEU A 19 -15.78 19.29 2.70
C LEU A 19 -14.60 18.74 3.51
N ILE A 20 -14.53 17.41 3.63
CA ILE A 20 -13.34 16.71 4.11
C ILE A 20 -12.69 16.01 2.93
N VAL A 21 -11.43 16.35 2.63
CA VAL A 21 -10.67 15.77 1.51
C VAL A 21 -9.54 14.92 2.06
N LEU A 22 -9.50 13.64 1.68
CA LEU A 22 -8.38 12.75 1.96
C LEU A 22 -7.51 12.61 0.71
N SER A 23 -6.20 12.61 0.86
CA SER A 23 -5.28 12.52 -0.28
C SER A 23 -4.05 11.68 0.00
N GLY A 24 -3.54 11.00 -1.02
CA GLY A 24 -2.26 10.30 -0.95
C GLY A 24 -1.84 9.66 -2.26
N CYS A 25 -0.72 8.95 -2.21
CA CYS A 25 -0.14 8.23 -3.35
C CYS A 25 -0.10 6.73 -3.06
N GLY A 26 -0.20 5.89 -4.10
CA GLY A 26 -0.24 4.43 -3.96
C GLY A 26 -1.24 3.97 -2.89
N THR A 27 -0.81 3.10 -1.98
CA THR A 27 -1.64 2.63 -0.84
C THR A 27 -2.27 3.78 -0.04
N SER A 28 -1.56 4.88 0.22
CA SER A 28 -2.13 6.01 0.97
C SER A 28 -3.30 6.64 0.24
N GLY A 29 -3.23 6.78 -1.09
CA GLY A 29 -4.34 7.26 -1.91
C GLY A 29 -5.49 6.25 -2.01
N ARG A 30 -5.20 4.95 -2.09
CA ARG A 30 -6.24 3.91 -2.09
C ARG A 30 -6.98 3.83 -0.76
N LEU A 31 -6.28 4.05 0.35
CA LEU A 31 -6.91 4.18 1.67
C LEU A 31 -7.71 5.48 1.80
N ALA A 32 -7.25 6.59 1.20
CA ALA A 32 -8.06 7.81 1.12
C ALA A 32 -9.39 7.58 0.41
N PHE A 33 -9.37 6.85 -0.72
CA PHE A 33 -10.56 6.39 -1.42
C PHE A 33 -11.45 5.51 -0.52
N LEU A 34 -10.90 4.43 0.05
CA LEU A 34 -11.66 3.51 0.89
C LEU A 34 -12.35 4.23 2.06
N LEU A 35 -11.63 5.14 2.74
CA LEU A 35 -12.17 5.92 3.85
C LEU A 35 -13.25 6.89 3.39
N ALA A 36 -13.01 7.64 2.30
CA ALA A 36 -14.00 8.57 1.77
C ALA A 36 -15.31 7.84 1.39
N SER A 37 -15.20 6.70 0.70
CA SER A 37 -16.34 5.86 0.33
C SER A 37 -17.06 5.31 1.57
N SER A 38 -16.32 4.78 2.55
CA SER A 38 -16.91 4.24 3.79
C SER A 38 -17.65 5.30 4.60
N PHE A 39 -17.10 6.50 4.78
CA PHE A 39 -17.77 7.56 5.54
C PHE A 39 -18.91 8.22 4.76
N ASN A 40 -18.84 8.28 3.43
CA ASN A 40 -20.00 8.69 2.62
C ASN A 40 -21.13 7.66 2.67
N ASN A 41 -20.82 6.36 2.72
CA ASN A 41 -21.83 5.33 2.95
C ASN A 41 -22.46 5.43 4.33
N LEU A 42 -21.66 5.77 5.37
CA LEU A 42 -22.18 6.09 6.70
C LEU A 42 -23.18 7.25 6.67
N LEU A 43 -22.80 8.36 6.03
CA LEU A 43 -23.69 9.51 5.86
C LEU A 43 -24.97 9.14 5.09
N LYS A 44 -24.84 8.36 4.01
CA LYS A 44 -25.99 7.87 3.22
C LYS A 44 -26.94 7.03 4.05
N GLY A 45 -26.44 6.13 4.90
CA GLY A 45 -27.25 5.36 5.84
C GLY A 45 -28.04 6.23 6.82
N GLN A 46 -27.48 7.39 7.17
CA GLN A 46 -28.13 8.41 8.01
C GLN A 46 -28.98 9.41 7.21
N SER A 47 -29.23 9.16 5.91
CA SER A 47 -29.91 10.10 5.01
C SER A 47 -29.27 11.50 4.94
N LYS A 48 -27.96 11.58 5.15
CA LYS A 48 -27.15 12.81 5.06
C LYS A 48 -26.41 12.86 3.72
N LYS A 49 -26.11 14.08 3.27
CA LYS A 49 -25.34 14.32 2.04
C LYS A 49 -23.87 13.90 2.21
N ALA A 50 -23.27 13.41 1.12
CA ALA A 50 -21.85 13.10 1.06
C ALA A 50 -21.00 14.32 1.42
N SER A 51 -20.01 14.12 2.30
CA SER A 51 -19.14 15.18 2.84
C SER A 51 -17.65 14.85 2.70
N TYR A 52 -17.35 13.70 2.10
CA TYR A 52 -15.98 13.21 1.92
C TYR A 52 -15.63 13.12 0.45
N CYS A 53 -14.40 13.51 0.14
CA CYS A 53 -13.80 13.34 -1.17
C CYS A 53 -12.40 12.74 -1.01
N TYR A 54 -11.93 12.08 -2.06
CA TYR A 54 -10.56 11.59 -2.14
C TYR A 54 -9.85 12.16 -3.36
N THR A 55 -8.53 12.27 -3.26
CA THR A 55 -7.64 12.44 -4.41
C THR A 55 -6.52 11.43 -4.31
N ILE A 56 -6.10 10.89 -5.45
CA ILE A 56 -5.00 9.93 -5.55
C ILE A 56 -4.12 10.32 -6.75
N ALA A 57 -2.82 10.31 -6.55
CA ALA A 57 -1.86 10.52 -7.63
C ALA A 57 -2.10 9.46 -8.75
N GLY A 58 -2.35 9.92 -9.98
CA GLY A 58 -2.72 9.06 -11.11
C GLY A 58 -4.23 8.85 -11.31
N GLY A 59 -5.08 9.47 -10.47
CA GLY A 59 -6.53 9.38 -10.55
C GLY A 59 -7.05 7.95 -10.35
N ASP A 60 -8.29 7.68 -10.74
CA ASP A 60 -8.95 6.40 -10.45
C ASP A 60 -8.25 5.18 -11.06
N LYS A 61 -7.43 5.36 -12.10
CA LYS A 61 -6.58 4.28 -12.64
C LYS A 61 -5.63 3.72 -11.57
N ALA A 62 -5.16 4.58 -10.68
CA ALA A 62 -4.27 4.22 -9.59
C ALA A 62 -4.97 3.37 -8.51
N LEU A 63 -6.31 3.28 -8.50
CA LEU A 63 -7.02 2.39 -7.57
C LEU A 63 -6.75 0.91 -7.87
N MET A 64 -6.56 0.55 -9.14
CA MET A 64 -6.37 -0.85 -9.58
C MET A 64 -4.92 -1.18 -9.88
N THR A 65 -4.18 -0.20 -10.41
CA THR A 65 -2.82 -0.40 -10.89
C THR A 65 -1.86 0.53 -10.17
N SER A 66 -0.57 0.18 -10.18
CA SER A 66 0.48 1.08 -9.67
C SER A 66 0.73 2.19 -10.69
N GLN A 67 0.54 3.43 -10.25
CA GLN A 67 0.76 4.66 -11.02
C GLN A 67 1.72 5.54 -10.20
N GLU A 68 3.02 5.31 -10.36
CA GLU A 68 4.04 5.90 -9.46
C GLU A 68 4.56 7.26 -9.96
N LEU A 69 4.63 7.47 -11.28
CA LEU A 69 5.11 8.73 -11.87
C LEU A 69 4.32 9.96 -11.39
N PRO A 70 2.97 9.91 -11.28
CA PRO A 70 2.20 11.05 -10.79
C PRO A 70 2.48 11.43 -9.32
N GLU A 71 3.13 10.56 -8.51
CA GLU A 71 3.53 10.89 -7.12
C GLU A 71 4.51 12.06 -7.10
N ASP A 72 5.35 12.20 -8.13
CA ASP A 72 6.42 13.20 -8.21
C ASP A 72 5.95 14.57 -8.72
N ASN A 73 4.65 14.76 -8.96
CA ASN A 73 4.10 16.00 -9.52
C ASN A 73 3.31 16.81 -8.46
N PRO A 74 3.89 17.87 -7.88
CA PRO A 74 3.21 18.72 -6.90
C PRO A 74 2.07 19.56 -7.51
N GLU A 75 2.22 20.06 -8.75
CA GLU A 75 1.21 20.86 -9.44
C GLU A 75 -0.07 20.07 -9.69
N LEU A 76 0.04 18.81 -10.11
CA LEU A 76 -1.09 17.91 -10.27
C LEU A 76 -1.87 17.75 -8.97
N GLY A 77 -1.15 17.66 -7.84
CA GLY A 77 -1.76 17.63 -6.51
C GLY A 77 -2.60 18.87 -6.25
N ILE A 78 -2.04 20.05 -6.53
CA ILE A 78 -2.70 21.35 -6.38
C ILE A 78 -3.96 21.41 -7.25
N GLU A 79 -3.84 21.13 -8.55
CA GLU A 79 -4.95 21.17 -9.51
C GLU A 79 -6.11 20.27 -9.08
N MET A 80 -5.81 19.04 -8.65
CA MET A 80 -6.83 18.10 -8.18
C MET A 80 -7.54 18.60 -6.92
N LEU A 81 -6.81 19.19 -5.97
CA LEU A 81 -7.38 19.72 -4.73
C LEU A 81 -8.22 20.98 -4.98
N GLU A 82 -7.78 21.88 -5.86
CA GLU A 82 -8.54 23.06 -6.24
C GLU A 82 -9.86 22.67 -6.92
N LYS A 83 -9.80 21.73 -7.86
CA LYS A 83 -10.99 21.22 -8.56
C LYS A 83 -12.01 20.61 -7.60
N ILE A 84 -11.57 19.72 -6.69
CA ILE A 84 -12.49 19.00 -5.80
C ILE A 84 -13.05 19.89 -4.69
N SER A 85 -12.35 20.97 -4.35
CA SER A 85 -12.77 21.94 -3.33
C SER A 85 -13.56 23.13 -3.91
N GLN A 86 -13.86 23.14 -5.21
CA GLN A 86 -14.56 24.24 -5.85
C GLN A 86 -15.95 24.45 -5.22
N GLY A 87 -16.31 25.71 -4.94
CA GLY A 87 -17.59 26.08 -4.33
C GLY A 87 -17.71 25.82 -2.82
N LYS A 88 -16.71 25.21 -2.18
CA LYS A 88 -16.70 24.96 -0.73
C LYS A 88 -16.12 26.12 0.06
N LYS A 89 -16.77 26.47 1.18
CA LYS A 89 -16.36 27.53 2.10
C LYS A 89 -15.21 27.10 3.00
N LYS A 90 -15.32 25.93 3.64
CA LYS A 90 -14.27 25.35 4.49
C LYS A 90 -13.91 23.94 4.05
N VAL A 91 -12.62 23.64 4.07
CA VAL A 91 -12.10 22.33 3.68
C VAL A 91 -11.10 21.83 4.71
N LEU A 92 -11.38 20.67 5.31
CA LEU A 92 -10.39 19.92 6.08
C LEU A 92 -9.63 19.03 5.10
N PHE A 93 -8.39 19.41 4.78
CA PHE A 93 -7.53 18.64 3.89
C PHE A 93 -6.63 17.72 4.70
N ILE A 94 -6.68 16.42 4.42
CA ILE A 94 -5.87 15.38 5.07
C ILE A 94 -4.94 14.76 4.02
N GLY A 95 -3.70 15.26 3.97
CA GLY A 95 -2.64 14.75 3.11
C GLY A 95 -1.86 13.63 3.79
N ILE A 96 -1.81 12.46 3.14
CA ILE A 96 -1.22 11.23 3.69
C ILE A 96 0.07 10.90 2.93
N SER A 97 1.21 10.96 3.64
CA SER A 97 2.50 10.52 3.14
C SER A 97 3.26 9.78 4.24
N CYS A 98 3.25 8.44 4.22
CA CYS A 98 3.87 7.62 5.26
C CYS A 98 5.32 8.03 5.56
N GLY A 99 6.10 8.26 4.50
CA GLY A 99 7.51 8.64 4.60
C GLY A 99 7.80 10.14 4.64
N LEU A 100 6.77 11.00 4.60
CA LEU A 100 6.91 12.45 4.42
C LEU A 100 7.79 12.81 3.21
N SER A 101 7.41 12.28 2.04
CA SER A 101 8.29 12.29 0.87
C SER A 101 7.61 12.55 -0.48
N ALA A 102 6.27 12.51 -0.55
CA ALA A 102 5.52 12.53 -1.81
C ALA A 102 5.27 13.97 -2.31
N PRO A 103 5.89 14.40 -3.43
CA PRO A 103 5.69 15.75 -3.98
C PRO A 103 4.23 16.12 -4.23
N PHE A 104 3.42 15.19 -4.75
CA PHE A 104 1.97 15.38 -4.94
C PHE A 104 1.26 15.90 -3.68
N VAL A 105 1.56 15.31 -2.51
CA VAL A 105 0.98 15.74 -1.22
C VAL A 105 1.62 17.03 -0.72
N ALA A 106 2.91 17.25 -0.98
CA ALA A 106 3.60 18.49 -0.62
C ALA A 106 2.97 19.70 -1.32
N GLY A 107 2.68 19.60 -2.62
CA GLY A 107 2.01 20.67 -3.38
C GLY A 107 0.64 21.01 -2.80
N GLN A 108 -0.15 20.00 -2.45
CA GLN A 108 -1.47 20.19 -1.83
C GLN A 108 -1.39 20.88 -0.46
N LEU A 109 -0.44 20.46 0.38
CA LEU A 109 -0.22 21.09 1.69
C LEU A 109 0.24 22.55 1.52
N ASP A 110 1.12 22.83 0.56
CA ASP A 110 1.58 24.18 0.26
C ASP A 110 0.42 25.10 -0.19
N LEU A 111 -0.45 24.61 -1.08
CA LEU A 111 -1.70 25.32 -1.43
C LEU A 111 -2.54 25.65 -0.19
N CYS A 112 -2.75 24.67 0.69
CA CYS A 112 -3.53 24.89 1.90
C CYS A 112 -2.90 25.92 2.84
N ILE A 113 -1.57 25.90 3.02
CA ILE A 113 -0.84 26.89 3.83
C ILE A 113 -1.10 28.32 3.31
N ASN A 114 -1.21 28.48 1.99
CA ASN A 114 -1.40 29.79 1.36
C ASN A 114 -2.87 30.26 1.30
N LYS A 115 -3.83 29.42 1.71
CA LYS A 115 -5.28 29.67 1.65
C LYS A 115 -6.00 29.24 2.94
N LEU A 116 -5.48 29.66 4.11
CA LEU A 116 -5.99 29.25 5.43
C LEU A 116 -7.39 29.78 5.79
N ASP A 117 -7.88 30.77 5.05
CA ASP A 117 -9.28 31.21 5.13
C ASP A 117 -10.24 30.11 4.64
N LYS A 118 -9.79 29.24 3.72
CA LYS A 118 -10.56 28.11 3.19
C LYS A 118 -10.12 26.76 3.76
N PHE A 119 -8.81 26.51 3.86
CA PHE A 119 -8.27 25.20 4.17
C PHE A 119 -7.75 25.09 5.60
N THR A 120 -8.00 23.92 6.20
CA THR A 120 -7.28 23.44 7.40
C THR A 120 -6.42 22.25 6.98
N PRO A 121 -5.09 22.41 6.84
CA PRO A 121 -4.21 21.32 6.42
C PRO A 121 -3.90 20.37 7.58
N VAL A 122 -3.96 19.07 7.30
CA VAL A 122 -3.55 17.98 8.18
C VAL A 122 -2.56 17.10 7.41
N LEU A 123 -1.35 16.96 7.92
CA LEU A 123 -0.34 16.04 7.41
C LEU A 123 -0.35 14.76 8.25
N VAL A 124 -0.54 13.61 7.61
CA VAL A 124 -0.41 12.28 8.22
C VAL A 124 0.81 11.58 7.66
N GLY A 125 1.73 11.16 8.53
CA GLY A 125 2.92 10.39 8.17
C GLY A 125 3.47 9.65 9.37
N PHE A 126 4.64 9.01 9.26
CA PHE A 126 5.19 8.21 10.37
C PHE A 126 6.68 8.45 10.61
N ASN A 127 7.19 9.53 10.03
CA ASN A 127 8.52 10.06 10.29
C ASN A 127 8.43 11.36 11.11
N PRO A 128 9.40 11.62 11.99
CA PRO A 128 9.67 12.96 12.49
C PRO A 128 9.83 13.97 11.34
N VAL A 129 9.45 15.24 11.56
CA VAL A 129 9.51 16.29 10.53
C VAL A 129 10.94 16.50 10.01
N ASN A 130 11.95 16.43 10.89
CA ASN A 130 13.36 16.53 10.51
C ASN A 130 13.90 15.32 9.72
N MET A 131 13.11 14.26 9.56
CA MET A 131 13.41 13.10 8.71
C MET A 131 12.58 13.11 7.42
N ALA A 132 11.76 14.14 7.20
CA ALA A 132 11.08 14.33 5.92
C ALA A 132 12.10 14.56 4.80
N ARG A 133 11.69 14.26 3.56
CA ARG A 133 12.59 14.36 2.40
C ARG A 133 13.09 15.80 2.21
N SER A 134 14.40 15.94 2.25
CA SER A 134 15.13 17.22 2.14
C SER A 134 15.70 17.46 0.74
N ASP A 135 15.65 16.47 -0.16
CA ASP A 135 16.04 16.67 -1.56
C ASP A 135 15.09 17.65 -2.25
N ASN A 136 15.64 18.43 -3.19
CA ASN A 136 14.84 19.29 -4.05
C ASN A 136 13.83 18.46 -4.86
N ILE A 137 12.61 18.99 -4.97
CA ILE A 137 11.59 18.45 -5.86
C ILE A 137 11.81 19.12 -7.22
N GLU A 138 11.99 18.32 -8.27
CA GLU A 138 12.21 18.82 -9.63
C GLU A 138 11.06 19.74 -10.06
N GLY A 139 11.39 20.89 -10.64
CA GLY A 139 10.39 21.88 -11.07
C GLY A 139 9.68 22.64 -9.96
N TRP A 140 9.98 22.38 -8.67
CA TRP A 140 9.24 22.97 -7.54
C TRP A 140 10.13 23.75 -6.58
N HIS A 141 9.52 24.72 -5.88
CA HIS A 141 10.24 25.74 -5.12
C HIS A 141 10.54 25.36 -3.65
N SER A 142 9.97 24.26 -3.14
CA SER A 142 10.15 23.79 -1.76
C SER A 142 10.42 22.29 -1.70
N THR A 143 11.19 21.84 -0.71
CA THR A 143 11.31 20.41 -0.36
C THR A 143 10.10 19.95 0.46
N PHE A 144 9.87 18.63 0.57
CA PHE A 144 8.82 18.12 1.45
C PHE A 144 9.09 18.54 2.91
N GLN A 145 10.34 18.49 3.35
CA GLN A 145 10.73 18.91 4.69
C GLN A 145 10.36 20.37 4.97
N GLN A 146 10.66 21.29 4.05
CA GLN A 146 10.31 22.70 4.21
C GLN A 146 8.78 22.92 4.32
N VAL A 147 7.99 22.18 3.54
CA VAL A 147 6.52 22.22 3.65
C VAL A 147 6.07 21.67 5.00
N ALA A 148 6.62 20.53 5.44
CA ALA A 148 6.28 19.92 6.73
C ALA A 148 6.65 20.83 7.92
N GLU A 149 7.80 21.52 7.89
CA GLU A 149 8.20 22.52 8.89
C GLU A 149 7.23 23.71 8.94
N ARG A 150 6.69 24.13 7.78
CA ARG A 150 5.64 25.16 7.73
C ARG A 150 4.33 24.68 8.36
N ILE A 151 3.92 23.43 8.11
CA ILE A 151 2.76 22.84 8.79
C ILE A 151 3.02 22.73 10.30
N GLN A 152 4.25 22.42 10.73
CA GLN A 152 4.61 22.34 12.14
C GLN A 152 4.42 23.70 12.83
N LYS A 153 4.85 24.79 12.20
CA LYS A 153 4.58 26.15 12.71
C LYS A 153 3.08 26.45 12.81
N LEU A 154 2.27 25.98 11.84
CA LEU A 154 0.81 26.13 11.91
C LEU A 154 0.18 25.23 12.98
N HIS A 155 0.80 24.10 13.29
CA HIS A 155 0.37 23.19 14.36
C HIS A 155 0.44 23.85 15.72
N ASP A 156 1.55 24.53 16.02
CA ASP A 156 1.72 25.29 17.26
C ASP A 156 0.70 26.44 17.40
N LEU A 157 0.18 26.94 16.27
CA LEU A 157 -0.83 27.99 16.21
C LEU A 157 -2.27 27.46 16.08
N HIS A 158 -2.49 26.14 16.12
CA HIS A 158 -3.79 25.49 15.87
C HIS A 158 -4.47 25.88 14.54
N LYS A 159 -3.67 26.22 13.51
CA LYS A 159 -4.13 26.56 12.16
C LYS A 159 -3.89 25.44 11.13
N GLY A 160 -3.13 24.42 11.51
CA GLY A 160 -2.87 23.20 10.75
C GLY A 160 -2.49 22.09 11.73
N TYR A 161 -2.32 20.84 11.25
CA TYR A 161 -2.02 19.72 12.14
C TYR A 161 -1.03 18.75 11.51
N ILE A 162 -0.15 18.18 12.33
CA ILE A 162 0.68 17.02 11.98
C ILE A 162 0.27 15.85 12.87
N ILE A 163 0.02 14.70 12.26
CA ILE A 163 -0.20 13.43 12.95
C ILE A 163 0.89 12.48 12.47
N ASN A 164 2.00 12.43 13.21
CA ASN A 164 3.18 11.65 12.86
C ASN A 164 3.72 10.74 13.98
N PRO A 165 2.91 9.82 14.52
CA PRO A 165 3.40 8.89 15.53
C PRO A 165 4.52 8.00 14.96
N ALA A 166 5.58 7.82 15.73
CA ALA A 166 6.65 6.89 15.37
C ALA A 166 6.17 5.45 15.54
N ILE A 167 6.03 4.73 14.43
CA ILE A 167 5.57 3.32 14.43
C ILE A 167 6.72 2.31 14.29
N GLY A 168 7.96 2.80 14.15
CA GLY A 168 9.14 1.98 13.87
C GLY A 168 9.21 1.47 12.42
N PRO A 169 10.31 0.82 12.02
CA PRO A 169 10.53 0.39 10.65
C PRO A 169 9.57 -0.69 10.20
N GLU A 170 9.38 -0.80 8.88
CA GLU A 170 8.66 -1.91 8.26
C GLU A 170 9.46 -3.21 8.33
N ALA A 171 8.77 -4.35 8.41
CA ALA A 171 9.41 -5.67 8.36
C ALA A 171 10.17 -5.89 7.05
N ILE A 172 9.64 -5.37 5.94
CA ILE A 172 10.33 -5.21 4.66
C ILE A 172 10.54 -3.71 4.46
N ALA A 173 11.80 -3.29 4.51
CA ALA A 173 12.22 -1.90 4.54
C ALA A 173 11.60 -1.10 3.39
N GLY A 174 10.80 -0.09 3.74
CA GLY A 174 10.18 0.82 2.78
C GLY A 174 8.86 0.33 2.17
N SER A 175 8.35 -0.82 2.58
CA SER A 175 7.03 -1.33 2.19
C SER A 175 5.93 -0.67 3.06
N SER A 176 5.71 0.63 2.82
CA SER A 176 4.77 1.46 3.60
C SER A 176 3.32 0.99 3.53
N ARG A 177 2.97 0.11 2.58
CA ARG A 177 1.66 -0.52 2.48
C ARG A 177 1.28 -1.33 3.73
N MET A 178 2.27 -1.81 4.49
CA MET A 178 2.09 -2.66 5.67
C MET A 178 1.76 -1.82 6.91
N LYS A 179 2.72 -1.54 7.80
CA LYS A 179 2.46 -0.82 9.05
C LYS A 179 2.00 0.61 8.79
N GLY A 180 2.61 1.32 7.83
CA GLY A 180 2.20 2.68 7.47
C GLY A 180 0.75 2.74 7.00
N GLY A 181 0.36 1.87 6.07
CA GLY A 181 -1.02 1.77 5.57
C GLY A 181 -2.00 1.36 6.68
N SER A 182 -1.66 0.36 7.50
CA SER A 182 -2.53 -0.06 8.61
C SER A 182 -2.69 1.04 9.65
N THR A 183 -1.61 1.75 10.01
CA THR A 183 -1.66 2.86 10.95
C THR A 183 -2.49 4.02 10.39
N THR A 184 -2.35 4.33 9.09
CA THR A 184 -3.17 5.33 8.40
C THR A 184 -4.66 5.03 8.56
N LYS A 185 -5.05 3.78 8.26
CA LYS A 185 -6.44 3.31 8.39
C LYS A 185 -6.92 3.47 9.83
N ILE A 186 -6.18 2.92 10.79
CA ILE A 186 -6.49 2.98 12.23
C ILE A 186 -6.68 4.43 12.70
N LEU A 187 -5.73 5.33 12.43
CA LEU A 187 -5.76 6.70 12.91
C LEU A 187 -6.94 7.48 12.33
N LEU A 188 -7.16 7.38 11.02
CA LEU A 188 -8.18 8.16 10.34
C LEU A 188 -9.58 7.65 10.65
N GLU A 189 -9.77 6.34 10.76
CA GLU A 189 -11.05 5.78 11.21
C GLU A 189 -11.35 6.20 12.65
N THR A 190 -10.35 6.16 13.53
CA THR A 190 -10.49 6.64 14.91
C THR A 190 -10.96 8.10 14.95
N ILE A 191 -10.27 8.97 14.21
CA ILE A 191 -10.54 10.41 14.20
C ILE A 191 -11.93 10.69 13.62
N LEU A 192 -12.22 10.16 12.44
CA LEU A 192 -13.42 10.48 11.70
C LEU A 192 -14.67 9.85 12.33
N LEU A 193 -14.58 8.60 12.81
CA LEU A 193 -15.70 7.97 13.50
C LEU A 193 -16.03 8.68 14.81
N THR A 194 -15.01 9.11 15.55
CA THR A 194 -15.20 9.91 16.77
C THR A 194 -15.87 11.24 16.45
N ALA A 195 -15.51 11.89 15.34
CA ALA A 195 -16.17 13.10 14.87
C ALA A 195 -17.65 12.85 14.55
N HIS A 196 -17.97 11.79 13.79
CA HIS A 196 -19.35 11.38 13.50
C HIS A 196 -20.15 11.11 14.75
N LYS A 197 -19.57 10.37 15.72
CA LYS A 197 -20.21 10.10 17.01
C LYS A 197 -20.54 11.38 17.76
N ALA A 198 -19.61 12.31 17.79
CA ALA A 198 -19.78 13.60 18.45
C ALA A 198 -20.84 14.48 17.75
N VAL A 199 -21.04 14.35 16.43
CA VAL A 199 -22.16 15.00 15.73
C VAL A 199 -23.49 14.33 16.06
N SER A 200 -23.57 12.99 15.98
CA SER A 200 -24.82 12.25 16.21
C SER A 200 -25.31 12.36 17.65
N ASP A 201 -24.41 12.20 18.64
CA ASP A 201 -24.77 12.16 20.06
C ASP A 201 -24.73 13.54 20.72
N ASN A 202 -24.37 14.60 19.96
CA ASN A 202 -24.05 15.93 20.48
C ASN A 202 -23.07 15.89 21.67
N SER A 203 -22.08 14.98 21.60
CA SER A 203 -21.15 14.71 22.68
C SER A 203 -19.81 15.42 22.47
N SER A 204 -19.04 15.54 23.56
CA SER A 204 -17.67 16.08 23.49
C SER A 204 -16.68 15.01 23.07
N ILE A 205 -15.69 15.40 22.27
CA ILE A 205 -14.57 14.54 21.88
C ILE A 205 -13.54 14.55 23.01
N THR A 206 -13.24 13.36 23.54
CA THR A 206 -12.30 13.16 24.65
C THR A 206 -11.19 12.18 24.25
N ASP A 207 -10.05 12.22 24.94
CA ASP A 207 -8.99 11.24 24.69
C ASP A 207 -9.44 9.81 25.01
N ARG A 208 -10.41 9.67 25.92
CA ARG A 208 -10.97 8.37 26.30
C ARG A 208 -11.69 7.71 25.11
N CYS A 209 -12.52 8.45 24.37
CA CYS A 209 -13.24 7.84 23.24
C CYS A 209 -12.29 7.43 22.11
N LEU A 210 -11.23 8.21 21.84
CA LEU A 210 -10.18 7.84 20.91
C LEU A 210 -9.45 6.57 21.36
N LEU A 211 -9.07 6.51 22.65
CA LEU A 211 -8.34 5.36 23.21
C LEU A 211 -9.17 4.07 23.19
N ASP A 212 -10.47 4.14 23.51
CA ASP A 212 -11.35 2.96 23.47
C ASP A 212 -11.44 2.39 22.05
N MET A 213 -11.47 3.26 21.04
CA MET A 213 -11.49 2.82 19.64
C MET A 213 -10.13 2.24 19.21
N LEU A 214 -9.01 2.86 19.59
CA LEU A 214 -7.67 2.31 19.35
C LEU A 214 -7.48 0.92 20.00
N LYS A 215 -7.97 0.74 21.23
CA LYS A 215 -7.98 -0.57 21.91
C LYS A 215 -8.78 -1.62 21.17
N SER A 216 -9.85 -1.22 20.47
CA SER A 216 -10.61 -2.16 19.64
C SER A 216 -9.75 -2.73 18.50
N TYR A 217 -8.88 -1.93 17.86
CA TYR A 217 -7.94 -2.43 16.85
C TYR A 217 -6.80 -3.28 17.43
N GLU A 218 -6.41 -3.07 18.69
CA GLU A 218 -5.52 -3.99 19.38
C GLU A 218 -6.15 -5.39 19.50
N GLN A 219 -7.46 -5.46 19.72
CA GLN A 219 -8.19 -6.73 19.74
C GLN A 219 -8.28 -7.36 18.34
N VAL A 220 -8.42 -6.56 17.28
CA VAL A 220 -8.30 -7.07 15.90
C VAL A 220 -6.98 -7.80 15.70
N HIS A 221 -5.87 -7.21 16.17
CA HIS A 221 -4.55 -7.83 16.04
C HIS A 221 -4.47 -9.15 16.81
N LYS A 222 -4.94 -9.19 18.07
CA LYS A 222 -4.95 -10.41 18.87
C LYS A 222 -5.81 -11.51 18.21
N ASN A 223 -6.99 -11.14 17.73
CA ASN A 223 -7.92 -12.08 17.11
C ASN A 223 -7.34 -12.67 15.82
N ILE A 224 -6.91 -11.84 14.88
CA ILE A 224 -6.46 -12.35 13.58
C ILE A 224 -5.17 -13.18 13.68
N TYR A 225 -4.20 -12.76 14.50
CA TYR A 225 -2.95 -13.50 14.64
C TYR A 225 -3.06 -14.74 15.54
N SER A 226 -4.19 -14.95 16.23
CA SER A 226 -4.53 -16.28 16.78
C SER A 226 -4.68 -17.36 15.69
N HIS A 227 -4.88 -16.95 14.44
CA HIS A 227 -4.96 -17.83 13.26
C HIS A 227 -3.61 -17.97 12.51
N SER A 228 -2.49 -17.60 13.15
CA SER A 228 -1.16 -17.56 12.53
C SER A 228 -0.75 -18.87 11.82
N THR A 229 -1.11 -20.04 12.36
CA THR A 229 -0.86 -21.33 11.70
C THR A 229 -1.54 -21.42 10.34
N LYS A 230 -2.82 -21.03 10.23
CA LYS A 230 -3.57 -21.05 8.97
C LYS A 230 -3.04 -19.99 7.99
N ILE A 231 -2.68 -18.80 8.50
CA ILE A 231 -2.05 -17.74 7.70
C ILE A 231 -0.71 -18.24 7.12
N ALA A 232 0.13 -18.90 7.93
CA ALA A 232 1.41 -19.44 7.49
C ALA A 232 1.23 -20.54 6.41
N THR A 233 0.21 -21.38 6.54
CA THR A 233 -0.15 -22.37 5.52
C THR A 233 -0.52 -21.69 4.20
N LEU A 234 -1.39 -20.67 4.22
CA LEU A 234 -1.74 -19.92 3.00
C LEU A 234 -0.52 -19.22 2.39
N VAL A 235 0.35 -18.61 3.20
CA VAL A 235 1.62 -18.01 2.74
C VAL A 235 2.47 -19.04 2.00
N LYS A 236 2.60 -20.26 2.53
CA LYS A 236 3.39 -21.33 1.93
C LYS A 236 2.81 -21.77 0.57
N HIS A 237 1.49 -21.95 0.49
CA HIS A 237 0.83 -22.35 -0.76
C HIS A 237 0.91 -21.26 -1.83
N ALA A 238 0.62 -20.00 -1.45
CA ALA A 238 0.78 -18.85 -2.33
C ALA A 238 2.23 -18.71 -2.83
N GLY A 239 3.23 -18.91 -1.95
CA GLY A 239 4.63 -18.93 -2.32
C GLY A 239 4.98 -20.04 -3.32
N ALA A 240 4.43 -21.24 -3.13
CA ALA A 240 4.62 -22.36 -4.05
C ALA A 240 4.01 -22.08 -5.44
N SER A 241 2.82 -21.47 -5.51
CA SER A 241 2.22 -21.01 -6.77
C SER A 241 3.14 -20.02 -7.48
N LEU A 242 3.60 -18.99 -6.76
CA LEU A 242 4.45 -17.97 -7.35
C LEU A 242 5.84 -18.49 -7.80
N GLN A 243 6.40 -19.48 -7.11
CA GLN A 243 7.65 -20.16 -7.51
C GLN A 243 7.50 -20.95 -8.81
N LYS A 244 6.31 -21.50 -9.07
CA LYS A 244 5.95 -22.15 -10.35
C LYS A 244 5.52 -21.16 -11.44
N ASN A 245 5.68 -19.86 -11.18
CA ASN A 245 5.23 -18.78 -12.05
C ASN A 245 3.72 -18.80 -12.35
N SER A 246 2.94 -19.32 -11.40
CA SER A 246 1.47 -19.30 -11.39
C SER A 246 0.94 -18.06 -10.66
N HIS A 247 -0.37 -17.95 -10.55
CA HIS A 247 -1.07 -16.74 -10.10
C HIS A 247 -1.72 -16.91 -8.73
N ILE A 248 -2.03 -15.78 -8.10
CA ILE A 248 -2.84 -15.66 -6.90
C ILE A 248 -4.05 -14.77 -7.23
N TYR A 249 -5.25 -15.29 -7.03
CA TYR A 249 -6.50 -14.56 -7.26
C TYR A 249 -7.25 -14.33 -5.95
N TYR A 250 -7.54 -13.07 -5.62
CA TYR A 250 -8.41 -12.70 -4.51
C TYR A 250 -9.83 -12.46 -5.02
N ILE A 251 -10.80 -13.23 -4.53
CA ILE A 251 -12.22 -13.11 -4.88
C ILE A 251 -12.94 -12.59 -3.64
N GLY A 252 -13.30 -11.31 -3.62
CA GLY A 252 -13.77 -10.66 -2.40
C GLY A 252 -15.13 -9.99 -2.54
N TRP A 253 -15.87 -9.94 -1.44
CA TRP A 253 -17.16 -9.28 -1.36
C TRP A 253 -17.06 -7.91 -0.68
N LYS A 254 -17.78 -6.94 -1.25
CA LYS A 254 -17.90 -5.55 -0.84
C LYS A 254 -16.52 -4.91 -0.63
N SER A 255 -16.33 -4.17 0.46
CA SER A 255 -15.02 -3.56 0.74
C SER A 255 -13.90 -4.57 1.00
N LEU A 256 -14.18 -5.84 1.30
CA LEU A 256 -13.13 -6.85 1.44
C LEU A 256 -12.50 -7.19 0.08
N GLY A 257 -13.28 -7.17 -1.00
CA GLY A 257 -12.78 -7.24 -2.38
C GLY A 257 -11.90 -6.04 -2.73
N ILE A 258 -12.30 -4.84 -2.29
CA ILE A 258 -11.49 -3.61 -2.45
C ILE A 258 -10.13 -3.75 -1.73
N ILE A 259 -10.11 -4.30 -0.51
CA ILE A 259 -8.85 -4.59 0.21
C ILE A 259 -7.97 -5.57 -0.59
N GLY A 260 -8.58 -6.57 -1.23
CA GLY A 260 -7.91 -7.48 -2.15
C GLY A 260 -7.23 -6.77 -3.33
N ILE A 261 -7.95 -5.85 -3.98
CA ILE A 261 -7.42 -5.02 -5.07
C ILE A 261 -6.26 -4.15 -4.56
N ILE A 262 -6.40 -3.53 -3.38
CA ILE A 262 -5.34 -2.71 -2.77
C ILE A 262 -4.06 -3.54 -2.55
N ASP A 263 -4.18 -4.75 -1.99
CA ASP A 263 -3.01 -5.62 -1.77
C ASP A 263 -2.34 -6.05 -3.07
N ALA A 264 -3.14 -6.48 -4.06
CA ALA A 264 -2.67 -6.92 -5.37
C ALA A 264 -1.91 -5.81 -6.12
N SER A 265 -2.45 -4.59 -6.14
CA SER A 265 -1.87 -3.44 -6.86
C SER A 265 -0.45 -3.08 -6.41
N GLU A 266 -0.09 -3.41 -5.17
CA GLU A 266 1.21 -3.10 -4.57
C GLU A 266 2.27 -4.17 -4.85
N CYS A 267 1.89 -5.35 -5.35
CA CYS A 267 2.85 -6.41 -5.66
C CYS A 267 3.79 -6.01 -6.81
N VAL A 268 3.28 -5.26 -7.79
CA VAL A 268 4.04 -4.80 -8.96
C VAL A 268 5.22 -3.89 -8.57
N PRO A 269 5.02 -2.73 -7.90
CA PRO A 269 6.13 -1.85 -7.55
C PRO A 269 7.04 -2.43 -6.46
N THR A 270 6.48 -3.19 -5.51
CA THR A 270 7.20 -3.72 -4.34
C THR A 270 8.14 -4.88 -4.69
N PHE A 271 7.69 -5.80 -5.55
CA PHE A 271 8.40 -7.06 -5.81
C PHE A 271 8.82 -7.26 -7.28
N GLY A 272 8.60 -6.24 -8.13
CA GLY A 272 8.81 -6.36 -9.57
C GLY A 272 7.92 -7.43 -10.19
N ALA A 273 6.74 -7.67 -9.60
CA ALA A 273 5.81 -8.68 -10.07
C ALA A 273 5.15 -8.24 -11.38
N ASP A 274 4.79 -9.21 -12.22
CA ASP A 274 3.84 -8.99 -13.30
C ASP A 274 2.45 -8.69 -12.72
N SER A 275 1.68 -7.83 -13.39
CA SER A 275 0.32 -7.46 -12.96
C SER A 275 -0.67 -8.63 -12.98
N SER A 276 -0.35 -9.72 -13.68
CA SER A 276 -1.14 -10.96 -13.66
C SER A 276 -0.87 -11.84 -12.43
N HIS A 277 0.33 -11.78 -11.82
CA HIS A 277 0.71 -12.71 -10.75
C HIS A 277 -0.19 -12.63 -9.53
N VAL A 278 -0.67 -11.44 -9.16
CA VAL A 278 -1.60 -11.24 -8.05
C VAL A 278 -2.70 -10.29 -8.51
N ARG A 279 -3.95 -10.74 -8.49
CA ARG A 279 -5.10 -9.94 -8.90
C ARG A 279 -6.24 -10.04 -7.89
N GLY A 280 -6.91 -8.91 -7.66
CA GLY A 280 -8.12 -8.83 -6.85
C GLY A 280 -9.37 -8.60 -7.70
N PHE A 281 -10.47 -9.22 -7.29
CA PHE A 281 -11.79 -9.07 -7.87
C PHE A 281 -12.81 -8.75 -6.78
N VAL A 282 -13.83 -8.00 -7.15
CA VAL A 282 -14.92 -7.56 -6.27
C VAL A 282 -16.27 -7.85 -6.91
N ASN A 283 -17.26 -8.25 -6.11
CA ASN A 283 -18.65 -8.36 -6.57
C ASN A 283 -19.13 -7.03 -7.14
N ASN A 284 -19.96 -7.07 -8.19
CA ASN A 284 -20.48 -5.88 -8.89
C ASN A 284 -19.44 -4.92 -9.50
N GLY A 285 -18.14 -5.24 -9.43
CA GLY A 285 -17.09 -4.46 -10.10
C GLY A 285 -17.07 -2.98 -9.71
N PHE A 286 -17.11 -2.09 -10.71
CA PHE A 286 -17.03 -0.63 -10.49
C PHE A 286 -18.27 -0.05 -9.81
N GLU A 287 -19.41 -0.74 -9.82
CA GLU A 287 -20.58 -0.32 -9.04
C GLU A 287 -20.30 -0.38 -7.53
N GLU A 288 -19.57 -1.42 -7.08
CA GLU A 288 -19.14 -1.54 -5.68
C GLU A 288 -18.01 -0.57 -5.35
N MET A 289 -17.10 -0.31 -6.31
CA MET A 289 -16.04 0.69 -6.12
C MET A 289 -16.60 2.10 -5.94
N ALA A 290 -17.64 2.46 -6.71
CA ALA A 290 -18.24 3.80 -6.69
C ALA A 290 -17.18 4.93 -6.80
N ASN A 291 -16.16 4.71 -7.64
CA ASN A 291 -15.11 5.68 -7.92
C ASN A 291 -15.62 6.82 -8.82
N ASN A 292 -14.86 7.91 -8.91
CA ASN A 292 -15.31 9.16 -9.53
C ASN A 292 -15.51 9.04 -11.05
N ASN A 293 -14.67 8.23 -11.70
CA ASN A 293 -14.64 8.04 -13.15
C ASN A 293 -15.54 6.89 -13.65
N GLY A 294 -16.27 6.21 -12.75
CA GLY A 294 -17.12 5.07 -13.11
C GLY A 294 -16.31 3.87 -13.61
N ASP A 295 -16.90 3.12 -14.54
CA ASP A 295 -16.32 1.87 -15.08
C ASP A 295 -15.05 2.14 -15.92
N LEU A 296 -13.94 1.53 -15.50
CA LEU A 296 -12.65 1.59 -16.19
C LEU A 296 -12.24 0.26 -16.85
N SER A 297 -13.11 -0.74 -16.87
CA SER A 297 -12.82 -2.09 -17.38
C SER A 297 -12.37 -2.12 -18.84
N SER A 298 -12.77 -1.13 -19.63
CA SER A 298 -12.39 -0.98 -21.04
C SER A 298 -10.93 -0.55 -21.26
N LEU A 299 -10.23 -0.11 -20.22
CA LEU A 299 -8.84 0.34 -20.32
C LEU A 299 -7.83 -0.80 -20.48
N GLY A 300 -8.20 -2.03 -20.12
CA GLY A 300 -7.32 -3.19 -20.20
C GLY A 300 -7.73 -4.32 -19.25
N PRO A 301 -7.18 -5.54 -19.44
CA PRO A 301 -7.50 -6.69 -18.61
C PRO A 301 -7.22 -6.46 -17.12
N GLU A 302 -6.22 -5.64 -16.78
CA GLU A 302 -5.85 -5.27 -15.41
C GLU A 302 -6.88 -4.37 -14.70
N PHE A 303 -7.76 -3.70 -15.46
CA PHE A 303 -8.85 -2.89 -14.93
C PHE A 303 -10.17 -3.66 -14.80
N ALA A 304 -10.27 -4.85 -15.40
CA ALA A 304 -11.45 -5.67 -15.30
C ALA A 304 -11.46 -6.46 -13.98
N ILE A 305 -12.19 -5.94 -12.99
CA ILE A 305 -12.15 -6.36 -11.58
C ILE A 305 -13.44 -7.04 -11.08
N SER A 306 -14.44 -7.26 -11.94
CA SER A 306 -15.70 -7.86 -11.52
C SER A 306 -15.61 -9.38 -11.38
N HIS A 307 -16.43 -9.96 -10.51
CA HIS A 307 -16.63 -11.43 -10.47
C HIS A 307 -17.12 -11.97 -11.81
N GLU A 308 -17.94 -11.23 -12.55
CA GLU A 308 -18.38 -11.62 -13.89
C GLU A 308 -17.20 -11.78 -14.86
N TYR A 309 -16.27 -10.83 -14.87
CA TYR A 309 -15.06 -10.93 -15.68
C TYR A 309 -14.18 -12.09 -15.23
N PHE A 310 -14.02 -12.29 -13.91
CA PHE A 310 -13.30 -13.45 -13.38
C PHE A 310 -13.88 -14.76 -13.92
N LEU A 311 -15.20 -14.95 -13.80
CA LEU A 311 -15.87 -16.19 -14.25
C LEU A 311 -15.78 -16.40 -15.76
N LYS A 312 -15.91 -15.34 -16.57
CA LYS A 312 -15.94 -15.44 -18.04
C LYS A 312 -14.54 -15.54 -18.66
N THR A 313 -13.54 -14.88 -18.09
CA THR A 313 -12.25 -14.67 -18.74
C THR A 313 -11.09 -15.29 -17.98
N VAL A 314 -11.10 -15.22 -16.64
CA VAL A 314 -9.98 -15.70 -15.82
C VAL A 314 -10.13 -17.18 -15.47
N LEU A 315 -11.30 -17.59 -14.99
CA LEU A 315 -11.59 -18.96 -14.57
C LEU A 315 -11.26 -20.02 -15.65
N PRO A 316 -11.58 -19.84 -16.95
CA PRO A 316 -11.20 -20.80 -17.99
C PRO A 316 -9.69 -20.97 -18.17
N THR A 317 -8.89 -20.04 -17.67
CA THR A 317 -7.41 -20.04 -17.76
C THR A 317 -6.72 -20.54 -16.50
N ILE A 318 -7.47 -20.77 -15.41
CA ILE A 318 -6.93 -21.24 -14.14
C ILE A 318 -6.32 -22.63 -14.30
N GLN A 319 -5.09 -22.77 -13.80
CA GLN A 319 -4.34 -24.02 -13.75
C GLN A 319 -4.31 -24.58 -12.33
N GLU A 320 -3.97 -25.87 -12.20
CA GLU A 320 -3.90 -26.57 -10.91
C GLU A 320 -2.95 -25.89 -9.89
N ASN A 321 -1.91 -25.19 -10.37
CA ASN A 321 -0.95 -24.51 -9.52
C ASN A 321 -1.37 -23.09 -9.12
N ASP A 322 -2.46 -22.54 -9.66
CA ASP A 322 -2.97 -21.23 -9.27
C ASP A 322 -3.65 -21.30 -7.90
N THR A 323 -3.39 -20.29 -7.07
CA THR A 323 -4.02 -20.14 -5.75
C THR A 323 -5.21 -19.19 -5.84
N VAL A 324 -6.37 -19.59 -5.32
CA VAL A 324 -7.56 -18.73 -5.23
C VAL A 324 -7.98 -18.56 -3.77
N VAL A 325 -8.16 -17.32 -3.34
CA VAL A 325 -8.55 -16.97 -1.96
C VAL A 325 -9.85 -16.19 -1.97
N PHE A 326 -10.88 -16.76 -1.36
CA PHE A 326 -12.19 -16.14 -1.17
C PHE A 326 -12.20 -15.29 0.09
N ILE A 327 -12.82 -14.10 0.03
CA ILE A 327 -12.81 -13.13 1.13
C ILE A 327 -14.21 -12.56 1.34
N PHE A 328 -14.91 -12.98 2.39
CA PHE A 328 -16.33 -12.64 2.57
C PHE A 328 -16.75 -12.56 4.03
N THR A 329 -18.01 -12.25 4.27
CA THR A 329 -18.67 -12.31 5.57
C THR A 329 -19.82 -13.32 5.52
N LEU A 330 -20.22 -13.87 6.68
CA LEU A 330 -21.39 -14.75 6.71
C LEU A 330 -22.73 -14.03 6.46
N ASP A 331 -22.71 -12.70 6.37
CA ASP A 331 -23.83 -11.85 5.95
C ASP A 331 -23.91 -11.63 4.42
N ASP A 332 -22.95 -12.16 3.65
CA ASP A 332 -22.96 -12.10 2.17
C ASP A 332 -23.81 -13.22 1.55
N ASP A 333 -24.02 -13.17 0.23
CA ASP A 333 -24.76 -14.23 -0.49
C ASP A 333 -23.95 -15.53 -0.54
N LEU A 334 -24.14 -16.36 0.49
CA LEU A 334 -23.43 -17.64 0.63
C LEU A 334 -23.71 -18.60 -0.54
N LYS A 335 -24.89 -18.52 -1.18
CA LYS A 335 -25.20 -19.37 -2.34
C LYS A 335 -24.38 -18.96 -3.57
N GLU A 336 -24.19 -17.66 -3.77
CA GLU A 336 -23.30 -17.14 -4.80
C GLU A 336 -21.86 -17.58 -4.53
N ILE A 337 -21.38 -17.40 -3.30
CA ILE A 337 -20.03 -17.78 -2.86
C ILE A 337 -19.78 -19.27 -3.13
N GLU A 338 -20.68 -20.15 -2.66
CA GLU A 338 -20.59 -21.59 -2.86
C GLU A 338 -20.56 -21.96 -4.35
N LYS A 339 -21.43 -21.35 -5.15
CA LYS A 339 -21.49 -21.59 -6.59
C LYS A 339 -20.16 -21.26 -7.27
N ILE A 340 -19.59 -20.09 -6.98
CA ILE A 340 -18.31 -19.67 -7.58
C ILE A 340 -17.17 -20.55 -7.06
N ALA A 341 -17.16 -20.89 -5.76
CA ALA A 341 -16.14 -21.74 -5.18
C ALA A 341 -16.13 -23.16 -5.77
N TRP A 342 -17.29 -23.77 -6.01
CA TRP A 342 -17.38 -25.06 -6.69
C TRP A 342 -16.89 -25.02 -8.14
N GLN A 343 -17.17 -23.94 -8.86
CA GLN A 343 -16.66 -23.74 -10.22
C GLN A 343 -15.13 -23.63 -10.24
N VAL A 344 -14.54 -22.90 -9.28
CA VAL A 344 -13.07 -22.80 -9.14
C VAL A 344 -12.45 -24.15 -8.74
N LYS A 345 -13.10 -24.88 -7.83
CA LYS A 345 -12.63 -26.19 -7.33
C LYS A 345 -12.51 -27.24 -8.44
N ALA A 346 -13.26 -27.08 -9.54
CA ALA A 346 -13.14 -27.93 -10.72
C ALA A 346 -11.83 -27.70 -11.51
N SER A 347 -11.19 -26.52 -11.35
CA SER A 347 -9.95 -26.15 -12.05
C SER A 347 -8.70 -26.26 -11.17
N THR A 348 -8.81 -26.00 -9.87
CA THR A 348 -7.68 -26.05 -8.93
C THR A 348 -8.10 -26.52 -7.54
N THR A 349 -7.23 -27.29 -6.88
CA THR A 349 -7.41 -27.70 -5.48
C THR A 349 -6.80 -26.70 -4.48
N ASN A 350 -6.04 -25.72 -4.97
CA ASN A 350 -5.46 -24.63 -4.19
C ASN A 350 -6.50 -23.52 -3.94
N LEU A 351 -7.61 -23.91 -3.33
CA LEU A 351 -8.77 -23.09 -3.05
C LEU A 351 -8.90 -22.84 -1.54
N TYR A 352 -8.81 -21.57 -1.15
CA TYR A 352 -8.77 -21.14 0.24
C TYR A 352 -9.81 -20.06 0.51
N ALA A 353 -10.10 -19.83 1.79
CA ALA A 353 -10.97 -18.74 2.19
C ALA A 353 -10.49 -18.04 3.46
N MET A 354 -10.89 -16.79 3.57
CA MET A 354 -10.95 -16.03 4.81
C MET A 354 -12.35 -15.46 4.90
N TRP A 355 -13.03 -15.68 6.03
CA TRP A 355 -14.31 -15.05 6.26
C TRP A 355 -14.46 -14.50 7.67
N HIS A 356 -15.34 -13.52 7.78
CA HIS A 356 -15.69 -12.90 9.04
C HIS A 356 -17.11 -13.32 9.46
N SER A 357 -17.26 -13.61 10.74
CA SER A 357 -18.53 -13.99 11.34
C SER A 357 -18.73 -13.26 12.67
N THR A 358 -19.98 -13.06 13.09
CA THR A 358 -20.27 -12.68 14.48
C THR A 358 -20.58 -13.92 15.32
N THR A 359 -20.50 -13.82 16.65
CA THR A 359 -20.82 -14.93 17.58
C THR A 359 -22.22 -15.52 17.45
N GLU A 360 -23.14 -14.85 16.74
CA GLU A 360 -24.49 -15.35 16.48
C GLU A 360 -24.58 -16.24 15.23
N HIS A 361 -23.58 -16.19 14.36
CA HIS A 361 -23.60 -16.96 13.13
C HIS A 361 -23.28 -18.44 13.39
N GLN A 362 -24.00 -19.33 12.70
CA GLN A 362 -23.59 -20.72 12.53
C GLN A 362 -22.88 -20.86 11.18
N VAL A 363 -21.69 -21.45 11.19
CA VAL A 363 -20.94 -21.71 9.95
C VAL A 363 -21.61 -22.88 9.22
N PRO A 364 -22.06 -22.71 7.97
CA PRO A 364 -22.57 -23.82 7.19
C PRO A 364 -21.49 -24.88 6.97
N GLN A 365 -21.78 -26.14 7.27
CA GLN A 365 -20.85 -27.26 7.10
C GLN A 365 -20.32 -27.35 5.65
N GLN A 366 -21.16 -27.03 4.67
CA GLN A 366 -20.82 -27.03 3.25
C GLN A 366 -19.65 -26.09 2.93
N LEU A 367 -19.53 -24.94 3.61
CA LEU A 367 -18.39 -24.04 3.40
C LEU A 367 -17.08 -24.68 3.87
N GLU A 368 -17.09 -25.43 4.98
CA GLU A 368 -15.90 -26.09 5.49
C GLU A 368 -15.42 -27.23 4.58
N GLU A 369 -16.32 -27.85 3.82
CA GLU A 369 -16.00 -28.93 2.88
C GLU A 369 -15.43 -28.42 1.54
N ILE A 370 -15.71 -27.17 1.17
CA ILE A 370 -15.27 -26.59 -0.10
C ILE A 370 -13.80 -26.18 -0.04
N PHE A 371 -13.39 -25.45 0.99
CA PHE A 371 -12.07 -24.81 1.07
C PHE A 371 -11.02 -25.71 1.72
N SER A 372 -9.85 -25.82 1.09
CA SER A 372 -8.72 -26.61 1.60
C SER A 372 -8.19 -26.07 2.93
N VAL A 373 -8.18 -24.74 3.09
CA VAL A 373 -7.92 -24.05 4.36
C VAL A 373 -8.81 -22.82 4.44
N ALA A 374 -9.46 -22.66 5.59
CA ALA A 374 -10.33 -21.53 5.89
C ALA A 374 -9.91 -20.79 7.17
N ILE A 375 -9.64 -19.49 7.05
CA ILE A 375 -9.44 -18.57 8.17
C ILE A 375 -10.80 -18.00 8.57
N ASN A 376 -11.47 -18.63 9.52
CA ASN A 376 -12.73 -18.16 10.09
C ASN A 376 -12.45 -17.23 11.27
N VAL A 377 -12.68 -15.93 11.11
CA VAL A 377 -12.47 -14.95 12.18
C VAL A 377 -13.81 -14.58 12.78
N THR A 378 -14.05 -15.03 14.02
CA THR A 378 -15.28 -14.72 14.75
C THR A 378 -15.12 -13.47 15.61
N TRP A 379 -16.13 -12.61 15.61
CA TRP A 379 -16.14 -11.33 16.30
C TRP A 379 -17.31 -11.25 17.30
N PRO A 380 -17.12 -10.61 18.46
CA PRO A 380 -18.24 -10.26 19.33
C PRO A 380 -19.20 -9.34 18.56
N LYS A 381 -20.51 -9.52 18.75
CA LYS A 381 -21.49 -8.56 18.21
C LYS A 381 -21.41 -7.25 18.98
N LEU A 382 -21.28 -6.14 18.25
CA LEU A 382 -21.35 -4.80 18.84
C LEU A 382 -22.82 -4.34 18.93
N LEU A 383 -23.28 -4.01 20.13
CA LEU A 383 -24.69 -3.70 20.43
C LEU A 383 -25.16 -2.30 20.02
N SER A 384 -24.31 -1.45 19.44
CA SER A 384 -24.72 -0.10 19.03
C SER A 384 -25.30 -0.11 17.61
N GLU A 385 -26.59 0.22 17.48
CA GLU A 385 -27.41 0.03 16.28
C GLU A 385 -26.87 0.69 15.00
N ASP A 386 -26.21 1.86 15.09
CA ASP A 386 -25.79 2.60 13.89
C ASP A 386 -24.26 2.64 13.69
N GLN A 387 -23.47 2.86 14.75
CA GLN A 387 -21.99 2.90 14.63
C GLN A 387 -21.30 1.55 14.84
N GLY A 388 -21.98 0.59 15.47
CA GLY A 388 -21.40 -0.72 15.77
C GLY A 388 -21.09 -1.50 14.51
N SER A 389 -21.98 -1.41 13.52
CA SER A 389 -21.82 -2.02 12.20
C SER A 389 -20.60 -1.48 11.45
N TYR A 390 -20.32 -0.17 11.51
CA TYR A 390 -19.14 0.42 10.86
C TYR A 390 -17.83 0.07 11.57
N ILE A 391 -17.81 0.09 12.91
CA ILE A 391 -16.64 -0.39 13.67
C ILE A 391 -16.34 -1.84 13.27
N GLN A 392 -17.36 -2.69 13.25
CA GLN A 392 -17.24 -4.09 12.89
C GLN A 392 -16.69 -4.25 11.46
N ARG A 393 -17.23 -3.50 10.49
CA ARG A 393 -16.72 -3.46 9.11
C ARG A 393 -15.25 -3.04 9.05
N PHE A 394 -14.85 -2.00 9.77
CA PHE A 394 -13.46 -1.52 9.81
C PHE A 394 -12.50 -2.56 10.40
N GLN A 395 -12.96 -3.32 11.40
CA GLN A 395 -12.23 -4.45 11.98
C GLN A 395 -12.03 -5.57 10.95
N TYR A 396 -13.07 -5.89 10.17
CA TYR A 396 -13.01 -6.92 9.11
C TYR A 396 -12.00 -6.52 8.03
N GLU A 397 -12.08 -5.28 7.56
CA GLU A 397 -11.18 -4.75 6.54
C GLU A 397 -9.72 -4.72 7.01
N LEU A 398 -9.46 -4.29 8.26
CA LEU A 398 -8.10 -4.27 8.80
C LEU A 398 -7.55 -5.69 9.00
N SER A 399 -8.38 -6.60 9.51
CA SER A 399 -8.04 -8.02 9.65
C SER A 399 -7.71 -8.65 8.30
N THR A 400 -8.56 -8.44 7.30
CA THR A 400 -8.34 -8.88 5.92
C THR A 400 -7.04 -8.30 5.37
N LYS A 401 -6.83 -7.00 5.51
CA LYS A 401 -5.62 -6.32 5.05
C LYS A 401 -4.35 -6.97 5.62
N TRP A 402 -4.32 -7.28 6.92
CA TRP A 402 -3.16 -7.92 7.53
C TRP A 402 -2.90 -9.33 7.01
N VAL A 403 -3.95 -10.12 6.77
CA VAL A 403 -3.81 -11.46 6.17
C VAL A 403 -3.31 -11.36 4.74
N LEU A 404 -3.90 -10.50 3.90
CA LEU A 404 -3.47 -10.37 2.50
C LEU A 404 -2.04 -9.83 2.41
N ASN A 405 -1.68 -8.82 3.22
CA ASN A 405 -0.31 -8.31 3.28
C ASN A 405 0.68 -9.41 3.70
N ALA A 406 0.29 -10.31 4.62
CA ALA A 406 1.11 -11.45 5.01
C ALA A 406 1.24 -12.46 3.85
N ILE A 407 0.13 -12.81 3.19
CA ILE A 407 0.11 -13.73 2.03
C ILE A 407 0.98 -13.21 0.91
N SER A 408 0.71 -12.00 0.39
CA SER A 408 1.44 -11.47 -0.76
C SER A 408 2.91 -11.21 -0.44
N THR A 409 3.22 -10.66 0.74
CA THR A 409 4.62 -10.44 1.14
C THR A 409 5.36 -11.75 1.35
N GLY A 410 4.79 -12.67 2.12
CA GLY A 410 5.42 -13.96 2.42
C GLY A 410 5.62 -14.80 1.16
N ALA A 411 4.63 -14.81 0.25
CA ALA A 411 4.74 -15.52 -1.02
C ALA A 411 5.90 -14.97 -1.89
N HIS A 412 6.08 -13.65 -1.96
CA HIS A 412 7.20 -13.05 -2.70
C HIS A 412 8.55 -13.21 -2.00
N VAL A 413 8.58 -13.26 -0.66
CA VAL A 413 9.77 -13.64 0.11
C VAL A 413 10.18 -15.08 -0.23
N LEU A 414 9.21 -16.02 -0.32
CA LEU A 414 9.45 -17.40 -0.73
C LEU A 414 9.84 -17.52 -2.21
N LYS A 415 9.30 -16.67 -3.10
CA LYS A 415 9.77 -16.51 -4.49
C LYS A 415 11.18 -15.94 -4.59
N GLY A 416 11.74 -15.42 -3.49
CA GLY A 416 13.11 -14.92 -3.43
C GLY A 416 13.27 -13.50 -3.99
N LYS A 417 12.22 -12.68 -3.92
CA LYS A 417 12.21 -11.26 -4.31
C LYS A 417 12.71 -10.31 -3.21
N VAL A 418 13.07 -10.84 -2.04
CA VAL A 418 13.53 -10.09 -0.88
C VAL A 418 14.92 -10.58 -0.47
N TYR A 419 15.82 -9.62 -0.19
CA TYR A 419 17.17 -9.86 0.31
C TYR A 419 17.33 -9.30 1.73
N TYR A 420 17.60 -10.17 2.70
CA TYR A 420 17.39 -9.88 4.13
C TYR A 420 15.98 -9.33 4.38
N ASN A 421 15.87 -8.02 4.63
CA ASN A 421 14.61 -7.30 4.76
C ASN A 421 14.44 -6.18 3.72
N HIS A 422 15.15 -6.24 2.58
CA HIS A 422 15.10 -5.24 1.52
C HIS A 422 14.45 -5.79 0.25
N MET A 423 13.66 -4.95 -0.41
CA MET A 423 13.11 -5.22 -1.74
C MET A 423 14.23 -5.13 -2.78
N ILE A 424 14.93 -6.25 -3.00
CA ILE A 424 16.09 -6.26 -3.89
C ILE A 424 15.70 -6.15 -5.36
N ASP A 425 14.45 -6.51 -5.70
CA ASP A 425 13.90 -6.49 -7.05
C ASP A 425 12.75 -5.46 -7.18
N LEU A 426 12.88 -4.32 -6.49
CA LEU A 426 11.91 -3.22 -6.61
C LEU A 426 11.96 -2.62 -8.02
N ARG A 427 10.82 -2.08 -8.49
CA ARG A 427 10.79 -1.25 -9.70
C ARG A 427 11.15 0.19 -9.38
N VAL A 428 12.06 0.78 -10.15
CA VAL A 428 12.47 2.18 -9.98
C VAL A 428 11.51 3.07 -10.76
N SER A 429 10.39 3.44 -10.13
CA SER A 429 9.25 4.06 -10.82
C SER A 429 8.82 5.42 -10.28
N ASN A 430 9.50 5.93 -9.25
CA ASN A 430 9.42 7.32 -8.78
C ASN A 430 10.74 7.70 -8.09
N SER A 431 10.89 8.98 -7.74
CA SER A 431 12.10 9.54 -7.16
C SER A 431 12.45 8.96 -5.78
N LYS A 432 11.45 8.60 -4.99
CA LYS A 432 11.60 7.86 -3.72
C LYS A 432 12.23 6.48 -3.95
N LEU A 433 11.77 5.74 -4.96
CA LEU A 433 12.29 4.40 -5.29
C LEU A 433 13.68 4.47 -5.95
N PHE A 434 13.97 5.54 -6.71
CA PHE A 434 15.32 5.83 -7.21
C PHE A 434 16.32 6.06 -6.06
N GLY A 435 16.00 6.93 -5.11
CA GLY A 435 16.83 7.15 -3.92
C GLY A 435 17.01 5.89 -3.07
N ARG A 436 15.97 5.06 -2.98
CA ARG A 436 16.04 3.74 -2.32
C ARG A 436 16.98 2.79 -3.05
N ALA A 437 16.91 2.69 -4.37
CA ALA A 437 17.81 1.87 -5.17
C ALA A 437 19.28 2.24 -4.91
N LEU A 438 19.61 3.53 -4.93
CA LEU A 438 20.96 4.01 -4.60
C LEU A 438 21.39 3.61 -3.18
N SER A 439 20.51 3.78 -2.20
CA SER A 439 20.79 3.41 -0.81
C SER A 439 21.06 1.90 -0.66
N LEU A 440 20.34 1.06 -1.40
CA LEU A 440 20.57 -0.39 -1.42
C LEU A 440 21.92 -0.74 -2.04
N LEU A 441 22.29 -0.08 -3.14
CA LEU A 441 23.59 -0.28 -3.78
C LEU A 441 24.73 0.08 -2.82
N GLN A 442 24.67 1.25 -2.18
CA GLN A 442 25.68 1.65 -1.19
C GLN A 442 25.76 0.63 -0.04
N LYS A 443 24.59 0.21 0.47
CA LYS A 443 24.51 -0.73 1.59
C LYS A 443 25.10 -2.11 1.29
N PHE A 444 24.80 -2.68 0.12
CA PHE A 444 25.23 -4.04 -0.19
C PHE A 444 26.61 -4.13 -0.83
N THR A 445 27.14 -3.03 -1.36
CA THR A 445 28.42 -3.03 -2.08
C THR A 445 29.53 -2.26 -1.35
N GLY A 446 29.18 -1.42 -0.38
CA GLY A 446 30.12 -0.51 0.29
C GLY A 446 30.67 0.59 -0.62
N GLN A 447 30.19 0.71 -1.86
CA GLN A 447 30.71 1.68 -2.83
C GLN A 447 30.15 3.09 -2.58
N SER A 448 30.89 4.09 -3.08
CA SER A 448 30.48 5.49 -2.99
C SER A 448 29.16 5.77 -3.73
N LYS A 449 28.41 6.80 -3.30
CA LYS A 449 27.19 7.26 -3.97
C LYS A 449 27.38 7.49 -5.47
N SER A 450 28.51 8.06 -5.87
CA SER A 450 28.84 8.31 -7.29
C SER A 450 28.92 7.02 -8.10
N LYS A 451 29.66 6.01 -7.60
CA LYS A 451 29.76 4.70 -8.26
C LYS A 451 28.42 3.97 -8.29
N CYS A 452 27.64 4.04 -7.21
CA CYS A 452 26.32 3.44 -7.17
C CYS A 452 25.36 4.12 -8.15
N PHE A 453 25.45 5.44 -8.30
CA PHE A 453 24.67 6.18 -9.29
C PHE A 453 25.04 5.77 -10.71
N GLU A 454 26.33 5.69 -11.02
CA GLU A 454 26.81 5.23 -12.32
C GLU A 454 26.35 3.81 -12.65
N ALA A 455 26.53 2.85 -11.74
CA ALA A 455 26.08 1.47 -11.94
C ALA A 455 24.55 1.34 -12.04
N LEU A 456 23.80 2.17 -11.33
CA LEU A 456 22.34 2.21 -11.45
C LEU A 456 21.95 2.67 -12.86
N LEU A 457 22.57 3.74 -13.37
CA LEU A 457 22.32 4.23 -14.72
C LEU A 457 22.74 3.21 -15.80
N GLN A 458 23.92 2.58 -15.65
CA GLN A 458 24.37 1.50 -16.55
C GLN A 458 23.32 0.38 -16.62
N SER A 459 22.75 0.01 -15.47
CA SER A 459 21.69 -1.00 -15.43
C SER A 459 20.35 -0.50 -16.01
N ILE A 460 20.00 0.78 -15.86
CA ILE A 460 18.76 1.36 -16.40
C ILE A 460 18.84 1.41 -17.93
N TYR A 461 19.95 1.88 -18.48
CA TYR A 461 20.17 2.05 -19.91
C TYR A 461 20.74 0.82 -20.61
N GLU A 462 20.99 -0.26 -19.86
CA GLU A 462 21.56 -1.51 -20.34
C GLU A 462 22.88 -1.36 -21.11
N THR A 463 23.73 -0.44 -20.64
CA THR A 463 25.02 -0.10 -21.28
C THR A 463 26.13 -0.04 -20.24
N ASP A 464 27.34 -0.46 -20.62
CA ASP A 464 28.54 -0.30 -19.80
C ASP A 464 29.13 1.12 -19.92
N GLU A 465 28.89 1.79 -21.06
CA GLU A 465 29.38 3.14 -21.32
C GLU A 465 28.25 4.15 -21.23
N LEU A 466 28.38 5.10 -20.28
CA LEU A 466 27.46 6.22 -20.11
C LEU A 466 28.10 7.49 -20.67
N ASN A 467 27.42 8.16 -21.60
CA ASN A 467 27.83 9.49 -22.05
C ASN A 467 27.50 10.56 -20.98
N GLU A 468 28.19 11.70 -21.06
CA GLU A 468 27.99 12.81 -20.12
C GLU A 468 26.61 13.46 -20.25
N GLU A 469 25.97 13.36 -21.42
CA GLU A 469 24.60 13.82 -21.60
C GLU A 469 23.65 13.07 -20.67
N ILE A 470 23.67 11.72 -20.70
CA ILE A 470 22.82 10.88 -19.84
C ILE A 470 23.06 11.20 -18.36
N LYS A 471 24.32 11.32 -17.91
CA LYS A 471 24.63 11.55 -16.49
C LYS A 471 24.07 12.86 -15.93
N ASN A 472 23.86 13.86 -16.79
CA ASN A 472 23.43 15.20 -16.40
C ASN A 472 21.92 15.44 -16.61
N VAL A 473 21.18 14.43 -17.07
CA VAL A 473 19.73 14.53 -17.22
C VAL A 473 19.05 14.48 -15.84
N GLU A 474 17.89 15.13 -15.74
CA GLU A 474 17.01 15.08 -14.55
C GLU A 474 16.63 13.64 -14.16
N ILE A 475 16.50 13.40 -12.85
CA ILE A 475 16.19 12.07 -12.29
C ILE A 475 14.85 11.56 -12.83
N SER A 476 13.87 12.46 -13.04
CA SER A 476 12.58 12.10 -13.65
C SER A 476 12.72 11.38 -15.00
N LYS A 477 13.70 11.72 -15.84
CA LYS A 477 13.91 11.03 -17.12
C LYS A 477 14.51 9.64 -16.94
N HIS A 478 15.42 9.47 -15.98
CA HIS A 478 15.93 8.15 -15.62
C HIS A 478 14.80 7.25 -15.14
N ILE A 479 13.89 7.78 -14.31
CA ILE A 479 12.75 7.03 -13.77
C ILE A 479 11.79 6.61 -14.89
N GLN A 480 11.50 7.48 -15.86
CA GLN A 480 10.63 7.15 -17.00
C GLN A 480 11.13 5.90 -17.75
N TRP A 481 12.44 5.81 -17.97
CA TRP A 481 13.04 4.63 -18.58
C TRP A 481 13.08 3.45 -17.62
N ALA A 482 13.54 3.65 -16.39
CA ALA A 482 13.70 2.59 -15.39
C ALA A 482 12.37 1.90 -15.01
N ALA A 483 11.24 2.60 -15.11
CA ALA A 483 9.91 2.07 -14.82
C ALA A 483 9.50 0.91 -15.75
N THR A 484 10.07 0.82 -16.96
CA THR A 484 9.81 -0.27 -17.91
C THR A 484 10.80 -1.42 -17.80
N MET A 485 11.83 -1.28 -16.96
CA MET A 485 12.92 -2.23 -16.85
C MET A 485 12.70 -3.21 -15.69
N ASN A 486 13.16 -4.45 -15.86
CA ASN A 486 13.12 -5.48 -14.83
C ASN A 486 14.52 -5.71 -14.26
N LYS A 487 14.60 -6.09 -12.97
CA LYS A 487 15.86 -6.44 -12.30
C LYS A 487 16.95 -5.34 -12.41
N VAL A 488 16.56 -4.07 -12.40
CA VAL A 488 17.51 -2.94 -12.40
C VAL A 488 18.44 -2.99 -11.19
N VAL A 489 17.87 -3.02 -9.98
CA VAL A 489 18.67 -3.01 -8.75
C VAL A 489 19.55 -4.27 -8.61
N PRO A 490 19.05 -5.50 -8.83
CA PRO A 490 19.89 -6.69 -8.80
C PRO A 490 21.06 -6.63 -9.79
N THR A 491 20.81 -6.13 -11.00
CA THR A 491 21.85 -6.04 -12.04
C THR A 491 22.94 -5.06 -11.64
N ALA A 492 22.58 -3.87 -11.16
CA ALA A 492 23.53 -2.90 -10.64
C ALA A 492 24.32 -3.43 -9.42
N VAL A 493 23.67 -4.18 -8.51
CA VAL A 493 24.33 -4.85 -7.37
C VAL A 493 25.40 -5.84 -7.85
N VAL A 494 25.06 -6.73 -8.78
CA VAL A 494 26.00 -7.74 -9.29
C VAL A 494 27.15 -7.11 -10.07
N THR A 495 26.85 -6.10 -10.89
CA THR A 495 27.84 -5.30 -11.64
C THR A 495 28.91 -4.74 -10.68
N LEU A 496 28.48 -4.12 -9.59
CA LEU A 496 29.38 -3.54 -8.58
C LEU A 496 30.17 -4.59 -7.79
N ILE A 497 29.53 -5.69 -7.37
CA ILE A 497 30.18 -6.73 -6.55
C ILE A 497 31.24 -7.50 -7.33
N ARG A 498 30.95 -7.82 -8.61
CA ARG A 498 31.84 -8.63 -9.44
C ARG A 498 32.76 -7.79 -10.33
N ASN A 499 32.54 -6.48 -10.40
CA ASN A 499 33.22 -5.58 -11.33
C ASN A 499 33.18 -6.15 -12.76
N CYS A 500 31.96 -6.49 -13.20
CA CYS A 500 31.68 -7.09 -14.50
C CYS A 500 30.79 -6.18 -15.36
N SER A 501 30.59 -6.53 -16.63
CA SER A 501 29.63 -5.81 -17.48
C SER A 501 28.18 -6.03 -17.06
N VAL A 502 27.28 -5.15 -17.50
CA VAL A 502 25.83 -5.28 -17.33
C VAL A 502 25.33 -6.59 -17.95
N SER A 503 25.87 -6.96 -19.12
CA SER A 503 25.55 -8.22 -19.79
C SER A 503 25.95 -9.44 -18.95
N GLU A 504 27.18 -9.46 -18.42
CA GLU A 504 27.64 -10.55 -17.55
C GLU A 504 26.83 -10.63 -16.26
N ALA A 505 26.49 -9.49 -15.66
CA ALA A 505 25.64 -9.41 -14.48
C ALA A 505 24.26 -10.05 -14.72
N LYS A 506 23.64 -9.75 -15.86
CA LYS A 506 22.37 -10.37 -16.27
C LYS A 506 22.49 -11.88 -16.49
N THR A 507 23.57 -12.36 -17.13
CA THR A 507 23.81 -13.80 -17.29
C THR A 507 23.93 -14.50 -15.94
N ARG A 508 24.64 -13.91 -14.98
CA ARG A 508 24.75 -14.45 -13.62
C ARG A 508 23.38 -14.49 -12.92
N LEU A 509 22.58 -13.43 -13.04
CA LEU A 509 21.22 -13.38 -12.50
C LEU A 509 20.27 -14.38 -13.18
N ALA A 510 20.52 -14.74 -14.44
CA ALA A 510 19.74 -15.75 -15.15
C ALA A 510 20.11 -17.18 -14.77
N SER A 511 21.34 -17.42 -14.26
CA SER A 511 21.78 -18.76 -13.84
C SER A 511 21.09 -19.29 -12.58
N CYS A 512 20.39 -18.45 -11.83
CA CYS A 512 19.56 -18.87 -10.71
C CYS A 512 18.13 -18.33 -10.85
N PRO A 513 17.09 -19.14 -10.59
CA PRO A 513 15.71 -18.67 -10.65
C PRO A 513 15.37 -17.67 -9.53
N ILE A 514 16.11 -17.73 -8.42
CA ILE A 514 15.94 -16.86 -7.25
C ILE A 514 17.02 -15.77 -7.26
N VAL A 515 16.58 -14.50 -7.34
CA VAL A 515 17.46 -13.32 -7.38
C VAL A 515 18.37 -13.25 -6.15
N ARG A 516 17.83 -13.52 -4.96
CA ARG A 516 18.62 -13.58 -3.71
C ARG A 516 19.80 -14.56 -3.81
N ASP A 517 19.57 -15.73 -4.40
CA ASP A 517 20.55 -16.80 -4.42
C ASP A 517 21.65 -16.48 -5.45
N ALA A 518 21.29 -15.86 -6.58
CA ALA A 518 22.25 -15.31 -7.54
C ALA A 518 23.16 -14.24 -6.91
N ILE A 519 22.58 -13.31 -6.13
CA ILE A 519 23.35 -12.27 -5.43
C ILE A 519 24.27 -12.89 -4.39
N ASN A 520 23.78 -13.84 -3.59
CA ASN A 520 24.58 -14.57 -2.61
C ASN A 520 25.76 -15.30 -3.27
N ALA A 521 25.53 -16.01 -4.37
CA ALA A 521 26.58 -16.70 -5.12
C ALA A 521 27.64 -15.72 -5.65
N CYS A 522 27.23 -14.51 -6.05
CA CYS A 522 28.17 -13.46 -6.47
C CYS A 522 29.01 -12.92 -5.30
N MET A 523 28.44 -12.84 -4.09
CA MET A 523 29.12 -12.38 -2.87
C MET A 523 30.04 -13.42 -2.22
N THR A 524 29.87 -14.72 -2.52
CA THR A 524 30.68 -15.79 -1.93
C THR A 524 31.64 -16.45 -2.93
N GLY A 525 31.40 -16.31 -4.23
CA GLY A 525 32.21 -16.97 -5.26
C GLY A 525 33.64 -16.42 -5.37
N SER A 526 34.61 -17.31 -5.57
CA SER A 526 36.04 -16.98 -5.78
C SER A 526 36.23 -15.89 -6.85
N GLY A 527 37.01 -14.86 -6.51
CA GLY A 527 37.24 -13.66 -7.35
C GLY A 527 37.11 -12.32 -6.60
N LEU A 528 36.66 -12.31 -5.35
CA LEU A 528 36.62 -11.11 -4.52
C LEU A 528 38.04 -10.68 -4.12
N LYS A 529 38.48 -9.51 -4.60
CA LYS A 529 39.54 -8.76 -3.93
C LYS A 529 38.96 -8.26 -2.60
N ARG A 530 39.19 -9.00 -1.52
CA ARG A 530 38.81 -8.58 -0.15
C ARG A 530 39.35 -7.17 0.11
N THR A 531 38.48 -6.24 0.46
CA THR A 531 38.88 -4.92 0.97
C THR A 531 39.40 -5.04 2.40
N ALA A 532 40.27 -4.12 2.81
CA ALA A 532 41.03 -4.19 4.06
C ALA A 532 40.16 -4.31 5.33
N GLU A 533 38.91 -3.83 5.31
CA GLU A 533 37.99 -3.88 6.45
C GLU A 533 37.44 -5.28 6.77
N GLN A 534 37.46 -6.23 5.81
CA GLN A 534 37.01 -7.61 6.06
C GLN A 534 38.03 -8.47 6.82
N ARG A 535 39.25 -7.98 7.07
CA ARG A 535 40.26 -8.73 7.83
C ARG A 535 40.14 -8.53 9.35
N GLU A 536 39.52 -7.45 9.81
CA GLU A 536 39.46 -7.14 11.26
C GLU A 536 38.32 -7.87 12.01
N THR A 537 37.35 -8.44 11.30
CA THR A 537 36.22 -9.16 11.92
C THR A 537 36.49 -10.64 12.18
N ASP A 538 37.48 -11.25 11.52
CA ASP A 538 37.81 -12.67 11.68
C ASP A 538 38.84 -12.94 12.80
N GLU A 539 39.46 -11.91 13.40
CA GLU A 539 40.46 -12.05 14.47
C GLU A 539 39.88 -11.94 15.90
N LYS A 540 38.56 -11.96 16.06
CA LYS A 540 37.91 -11.94 17.39
C LYS A 540 36.87 -13.04 17.57
N GLU A 541 37.33 -14.30 17.52
CA GLU A 541 36.69 -15.37 18.30
C GLU A 541 37.31 -15.38 19.71
N PRO A 542 36.52 -15.37 20.81
CA PRO A 542 37.03 -15.72 22.11
C PRO A 542 37.13 -17.24 22.22
N GLY A 543 38.33 -17.74 22.48
CA GLY A 543 38.56 -19.10 22.94
C GLY A 543 38.07 -19.30 24.38
N GLU A 544 37.70 -20.57 24.62
CA GLU A 544 37.24 -21.23 25.86
C GLU A 544 35.77 -21.10 26.25
#